data_AF-A0A2X2UZ10-F1
#
_entry.id   AF-A0A2X2UZ10-F1
#
_cell.length_a   1.000
_cell.length_b   1.000
_cell.length_c   1.000
_cell.angle_alpha   90.00
_cell.angle_beta   90.00
_cell.angle_gamma   90.00
#
_symmetry.space_group_name_H-M   'P 1'
#
loop_
_entity.id
_entity.type
_entity.pdbx_description
1 polymer ?
#
loop_
_entity_poly.entity_id
_entity_poly.type
_entity_poly.pdbx_seq_one_letter_code
_entity_poly.pdbx_strand_id
1 'polypeptide(L)' 'MEWSVENNLVCPTTGTAFALTSGAENLKFILWYKGDYFLRTGSVISPEDSGVLANGKKRNIKILHVFPLQQCVMGLFS' A
#
# COMPACT_ATOMS: atom_id res chain seq x y z
N MET A 1 -7.37 6.91 8.42
CA MET A 1 -6.30 7.47 7.55
C MET A 1 -6.48 6.89 6.17
N GLU A 2 -6.57 7.72 5.15
CA GLU A 2 -6.72 7.29 3.76
C GLU A 2 -5.37 7.27 3.07
N TRP A 3 -5.10 6.22 2.29
CA TRP A 3 -3.87 6.04 1.53
C TRP A 3 -4.20 5.90 0.05
N SER A 4 -3.55 6.67 -0.82
CA SER A 4 -3.69 6.59 -2.27
C SER A 4 -2.71 5.58 -2.85
N VAL A 5 -3.17 4.68 -3.71
CA VAL A 5 -2.32 3.69 -4.41
C VAL A 5 -1.73 4.32 -5.67
N GLU A 6 -0.42 4.52 -5.69
CA GLU A 6 0.33 5.07 -6.81
C GLU A 6 0.74 3.97 -7.81
N ASN A 7 1.13 2.81 -7.29
CA ASN A 7 1.57 1.70 -8.13
C ASN A 7 1.32 0.37 -7.44
N ASN A 8 1.26 -0.72 -8.20
CA ASN A 8 1.13 -2.06 -7.70
C ASN A 8 2.09 -3.02 -8.43
N LEU A 9 2.46 -4.10 -7.74
CA LEU A 9 3.17 -5.22 -8.31
C LEU A 9 2.52 -6.48 -7.75
N VAL A 10 1.94 -7.28 -8.64
CA VAL A 10 1.13 -8.43 -8.26
C VAL A 10 1.89 -9.71 -8.57
N CYS A 11 1.96 -10.62 -7.61
CA CYS A 11 2.41 -12.00 -7.83
C CYS A 11 1.19 -12.94 -7.74
N PRO A 12 0.57 -13.29 -8.88
CA PRO A 12 -0.63 -14.14 -8.87
C PRO A 12 -0.36 -15.55 -8.37
N THR A 13 0.87 -16.07 -8.55
CA THR A 13 1.26 -17.43 -8.15
C THR A 13 1.20 -17.65 -6.64
N THR A 14 1.52 -16.64 -5.84
CA THR A 14 1.54 -16.71 -4.36
C THR A 14 0.35 -16.01 -3.70
N GLY A 15 -0.46 -15.28 -4.50
CA GLY A 15 -1.55 -14.44 -4.01
C GLY A 15 -1.09 -13.21 -3.22
N THR A 16 0.18 -12.83 -3.36
CA THR A 16 0.76 -11.65 -2.68
C THR A 16 0.97 -10.52 -3.66
N ALA A 17 0.86 -9.29 -3.18
CA ALA A 17 1.13 -8.10 -3.97
C ALA A 17 1.83 -7.03 -3.13
N PHE A 18 2.57 -6.18 -3.83
CA PHE A 18 3.14 -4.96 -3.30
C PHE A 18 2.34 -3.78 -3.86
N ALA A 19 2.02 -2.80 -3.03
CA ALA A 19 1.44 -1.54 -3.47
C ALA A 19 2.30 -0.39 -2.96
N LEU A 20 2.69 0.52 -3.85
CA LEU A 20 3.23 1.80 -3.46
C LEU A 20 2.06 2.71 -3.13
N THR A 21 2.05 3.24 -1.92
CA THR A 21 0.98 4.09 -1.42
C THR A 21 1.51 5.37 -0.82
N SER A 22 0.72 6.43 -1.00
CA SER A 22 0.95 7.76 -0.43
C SER A 22 -0.14 8.02 0.61
N GLY A 23 0.27 8.25 1.85
CA GLY A 23 -0.62 8.66 2.93
C GLY A 23 -0.65 10.18 3.11
N ALA A 24 -1.18 10.61 4.26
CA ALA A 24 -1.16 12.02 4.66
C ALA A 24 0.28 12.57 4.69
N GLU A 25 0.42 13.88 4.47
CA GLU A 25 1.70 14.60 4.57
C GLU A 25 2.79 14.11 3.60
N ASN A 26 2.42 13.59 2.42
CA ASN A 26 3.35 13.04 1.42
C ASN A 26 4.18 11.83 1.91
N LEU A 27 3.72 11.16 2.97
CA LEU A 27 4.36 9.94 3.43
C LEU A 27 4.15 8.82 2.41
N LYS A 28 5.23 8.36 1.79
CA LYS A 28 5.22 7.22 0.89
C LYS A 28 5.61 5.96 1.66
N PHE A 29 4.95 4.86 1.36
CA PHE A 29 5.26 3.55 1.91
C PHE A 29 4.87 2.45 0.94
N ILE A 30 5.54 1.31 1.03
CA ILE A 30 5.24 0.11 0.27
C ILE A 30 4.48 -0.84 1.18
N LEU A 31 3.26 -1.19 0.78
CA LEU A 31 2.45 -2.21 1.41
C LEU A 31 2.77 -3.56 0.80
N TRP A 32 3.13 -4.53 1.63
CA TRP A 32 3.10 -5.93 1.26
C TRP A 32 1.84 -6.56 1.81
N TYR A 33 0.99 -7.08 0.93
CA TYR A 33 -0.28 -7.67 1.32
C TYR A 33 -0.56 -8.97 0.58
N LYS A 34 -1.44 -9.78 1.16
CA LYS A 34 -1.96 -11.02 0.59
C LYS A 34 -3.48 -10.95 0.53
N GLY A 35 -4.06 -11.41 -0.57
CA GLY A 35 -5.51 -11.50 -0.68
C GLY A 35 -5.96 -11.83 -2.09
N ASP A 36 -7.26 -12.06 -2.23
CA ASP A 36 -7.92 -12.40 -3.50
C ASP A 36 -8.24 -11.15 -4.35
N TYR A 37 -7.94 -9.95 -3.83
CA TYR A 37 -8.17 -8.68 -4.49
C TYR A 37 -6.88 -7.87 -4.59
N PHE A 38 -6.52 -7.52 -5.82
CA PHE A 38 -5.37 -6.66 -6.10
C PHE A 38 -5.80 -5.20 -6.16
N LEU A 39 -5.17 -4.37 -5.33
CA LEU A 39 -5.35 -2.93 -5.32
C LEU A 39 -4.95 -2.34 -6.67
N ARG A 40 -5.76 -1.48 -7.26
CA ARG A 40 -5.43 -0.79 -8.52
C ARG A 40 -4.84 0.59 -8.24
N THR A 41 -3.94 1.04 -9.11
CA THR A 41 -3.47 2.43 -9.14
C THR A 41 -4.67 3.40 -9.18
N GLY A 42 -4.59 4.46 -8.39
CA GLY A 42 -5.67 5.45 -8.18
C GLY A 42 -6.74 5.03 -7.18
N SER A 43 -6.65 3.83 -6.58
CA SER A 43 -7.57 3.43 -5.51
C SER A 43 -7.18 4.08 -4.19
N VAL A 44 -8.17 4.48 -3.41
CA VAL A 44 -8.00 4.92 -2.02
C VAL A 44 -8.24 3.73 -1.10
N ILE A 45 -7.30 3.47 -0.21
CA ILE A 45 -7.41 2.41 0.80
C ILE A 45 -7.46 3.02 2.19
N SER A 46 -8.22 2.39 3.07
CA SER A 46 -8.28 2.72 4.49
C SER A 46 -8.12 1.43 5.29
N PRO A 47 -7.07 1.29 6.11
CA PRO A 47 -6.99 0.20 7.07
C PRO A 47 -8.11 0.35 8.12
N GLU A 48 -8.83 -0.73 8.39
CA GLU A 48 -9.78 -0.87 9.49
C GLU A 48 -9.35 -2.02 10.41
N ASP A 49 -9.83 -2.04 11.65
CA ASP A 49 -9.54 -3.12 12.62
C ASP A 49 -9.82 -4.54 12.09
N SER A 50 -10.73 -4.67 11.13
CA SER A 50 -11.16 -5.98 10.59
C SER A 50 -10.76 -6.21 9.12
N GLY A 51 -9.89 -5.39 8.55
CA GLY A 51 -9.39 -5.57 7.19
C GLY A 51 -8.98 -4.27 6.50
N VAL A 52 -9.20 -4.20 5.19
CA VAL A 52 -8.90 -3.02 4.38
C VAL A 52 -10.11 -2.63 3.57
N LEU A 53 -10.55 -1.38 3.69
CA LEU A 53 -11.51 -0.77 2.78
C LEU A 53 -10.75 -0.27 1.55
N ALA A 54 -11.12 -0.74 0.36
CA ALA A 54 -10.61 -0.20 -0.90
C ALA A 54 -11.76 0.46 -1.66
N ASN A 55 -11.66 1.76 -1.93
CA ASN A 55 -12.71 2.60 -2.51
C ASN A 55 -14.06 2.45 -1.79
N GLY A 56 -14.05 2.47 -0.46
CA GLY A 56 -15.25 2.33 0.37
C GLY A 56 -15.83 0.91 0.45
N LYS A 57 -15.25 -0.08 -0.24
CA LYS A 57 -15.68 -1.49 -0.17
C LYS A 57 -14.70 -2.31 0.65
N LYS A 58 -15.20 -3.04 1.65
CA LYS A 58 -14.40 -3.97 2.44
C LYS A 58 -13.86 -5.09 1.56
N ARG A 59 -12.54 -5.25 1.57
CA ARG A 59 -11.82 -6.29 0.85
C ARG A 59 -11.12 -7.21 1.83
N ASN A 60 -11.13 -8.50 1.52
CA ASN A 60 -10.39 -9.51 2.26
C ASN A 60 -8.92 -9.44 1.87
N ILE A 61 -8.23 -8.43 2.38
CA ILE A 61 -6.81 -8.19 2.17
C ILE A 61 -6.14 -8.20 3.53
N LYS A 62 -5.12 -9.03 3.67
CA LYS A 62 -4.27 -9.09 4.85
C LYS A 62 -2.98 -8.36 4.57
N ILE A 63 -2.74 -7.26 5.27
CA ILE A 63 -1.45 -6.57 5.25
C ILE A 63 -0.44 -7.46 5.99
N LEU A 64 0.63 -7.83 5.31
CA LEU A 64 1.74 -8.61 5.86
C LEU A 64 2.79 -7.69 6.46
N HIS A 65 3.13 -6.62 5.74
CA HIS A 65 4.13 -5.65 6.18
C HIS A 65 3.93 -4.28 5.53
N VAL A 66 4.40 -3.23 6.21
CA VAL A 66 4.43 -1.85 5.69
C VAL A 66 5.87 -1.35 5.74
N PHE A 67 6.43 -0.98 4.60
CA PHE A 67 7.78 -0.44 4.50
C PHE A 67 7.70 1.08 4.35
N PRO A 68 8.19 1.87 5.31
CA PRO A 68 8.27 3.31 5.14
C PRO A 68 9.26 3.64 4.03
N LEU A 69 8.82 4.43 3.05
CA LEU A 69 9.71 4.92 1.99
C LEU A 69 10.34 6.21 2.51
N GLN A 70 11.39 6.09 3.30
CA GLN A 70 12.23 7.25 3.60
C GLN A 70 12.91 7.64 2.30
N GLN A 71 12.58 8.82 1.78
CA GLN A 71 13.45 9.45 0.80
C GLN A 71 14.80 9.64 1.50
N CYS A 72 15.77 8.80 1.16
CA CYS A 72 17.15 9.04 1.54
C CYS A 72 17.48 10.43 1.01
N VAL A 73 17.58 11.41 1.91
CA VAL A 73 18.00 12.76 1.58
C VAL A 73 19.43 12.63 1.09
N MET A 74 19.57 12.62 -0.24
CA MET A 74 20.83 12.64 -0.95
C MET A 74 21.43 14.04 -0.80
N GLY A 75 21.89 14.34 0.41
CA GLY A 75 22.43 15.64 0.83
C GLY A 75 23.59 15.50 1.83
N LEU A 76 24.25 14.33 1.89
CA LEU A 76 25.37 14.07 2.80
C LEU A 76 26.67 13.67 2.09
N PHE A 77 26.79 13.97 0.79
CA PHE A 77 28.09 13.97 0.10
C PHE A 77 28.33 15.38 -0.45
N SER A 78 28.72 16.28 0.45
CA SER A 78 29.47 17.49 0.13
C SER A 78 30.96 17.20 0.08
#